data_AF-A0A355CDQ4-F1
#
_entry.id   AF-A0A355CDQ4-F1
#
_cell.length_a   1.000
_cell.length_b   1.000
_cell.length_c   1.000
_cell.angle_alpha   90.00
_cell.angle_beta   90.00
_cell.angle_gamma   90.00
#
_symmetry.space_group_name_H-M   'P 1'
#
loop_
_entity.id
_entity.type
_entity.pdbx_description
1 polymer ?
#
loop_
_entity_poly.entity_id
_entity_poly.type
_entity_poly.pdbx_seq_one_letter_code
_entity_poly.pdbx_strand_id
1 'polypeptide(L)'
;MIKSWMVIGIVVFVVGLASNLIAPSDIKWFNRLQRPRWLVFERAIPLIWTVIFICAAWSAIIVWEKEPGTQETWLRMGLYLLLEIVTMSYTSVMCKVRSLKV
;
A
#
# COMPACT_ATOMS: atom_id res chain seq x y z
N MET A 1 24.16 -13.55 4.37
CA MET A 1 22.93 -13.34 5.18
C MET A 1 22.05 -12.35 4.44
N ILE A 2 20.79 -12.70 4.17
CA ILE A 2 19.84 -11.76 3.54
C ILE A 2 19.50 -10.69 4.58
N LYS A 3 19.59 -9.41 4.21
CA LYS A 3 19.28 -8.31 5.12
C LYS A 3 17.76 -8.15 5.27
N SER A 4 17.30 -7.80 6.47
CA SER A 4 15.90 -7.50 6.82
C SER A 4 15.21 -6.60 5.80
N TRP A 5 15.86 -5.48 5.44
CA TRP A 5 15.33 -4.53 4.47
C TRP A 5 15.11 -5.11 3.07
N MET A 6 15.88 -6.12 2.66
CA MET A 6 15.69 -6.77 1.36
C MET A 6 14.41 -7.59 1.36
N VAL A 7 14.16 -8.35 2.43
CA VAL A 7 12.94 -9.17 2.55
C VAL A 7 11.71 -8.28 2.64
N ILE A 8 11.74 -7.27 3.53
CA ILE A 8 10.63 -6.33 3.71
C ILE A 8 10.39 -5.55 2.40
N GLY A 9 11.45 -5.10 1.73
CA GLY A 9 11.34 -4.40 0.44
C GLY A 9 10.72 -5.27 -0.66
N ILE A 10 11.09 -6.56 -0.75
CA ILE A 10 10.49 -7.50 -1.71
C ILE A 10 9.01 -7.70 -1.42
N VAL A 11 8.64 -7.92 -0.14
CA VAL A 11 7.23 -8.10 0.25
C VAL A 11 6.41 -6.87 -0.13
N VAL A 12 6.86 -5.68 0.24
CA VAL A 12 6.19 -4.42 -0.07
C VAL A 12 6.04 -4.24 -1.59
N PHE A 13 7.09 -4.52 -2.34
CA PHE A 13 7.07 -4.40 -3.80
C PHE A 13 6.08 -5.38 -4.44
N VAL A 14 6.04 -6.63 -3.99
CA VAL A 14 5.11 -7.65 -4.50
C VAL A 14 3.66 -7.28 -4.18
N VAL A 15 3.37 -6.85 -2.95
CA VAL A 15 2.02 -6.42 -2.54
C VAL A 15 1.58 -5.20 -3.34
N GLY A 16 2.47 -4.21 -3.49
CA GLY A 16 2.24 -3.02 -4.31
C GLY A 16 1.95 -3.39 -5.77
N LEU A 17 2.77 -4.24 -6.40
CA LEU A 17 2.56 -4.68 -7.78
C LEU A 17 1.22 -5.41 -7.94
N ALA A 18 0.96 -6.41 -7.08
CA ALA A 18 -0.25 -7.22 -7.16
C ALA A 18 -1.52 -6.37 -7.04
N SER A 19 -1.48 -5.34 -6.19
CA SER A 19 -2.63 -4.47 -5.94
C SER A 19 -2.86 -3.42 -7.04
N ASN A 20 -1.83 -3.06 -7.80
CA ASN A 20 -1.92 -2.12 -8.92
C ASN A 20 -2.36 -2.77 -10.24
N LEU A 21 -2.66 -4.08 -10.25
CA LEU A 21 -3.24 -4.78 -11.39
C LEU A 21 -4.73 -4.42 -11.53
N ILE A 22 -5.00 -3.27 -12.15
CA ILE A 22 -6.36 -2.76 -12.40
C ILE A 22 -6.67 -2.82 -13.89
N ALA A 23 -7.86 -3.31 -14.25
CA ALA A 23 -8.28 -3.37 -15.64
C ALA A 23 -8.45 -1.96 -16.23
N PRO A 24 -8.09 -1.72 -17.51
CA PRO A 24 -8.23 -0.41 -18.15
C PRO A 24 -9.67 0.12 -18.15
N SER A 25 -10.67 -0.77 -18.16
CA SER A 25 -12.09 -0.42 -18.07
C SER A 25 -12.46 0.26 -16.75
N ASP A 26 -11.80 -0.12 -15.66
CA ASP A 26 -12.14 0.32 -14.31
C ASP A 26 -11.49 1.66 -14.01
N ILE A 27 -10.27 1.88 -14.54
CA ILE A 27 -9.61 3.20 -14.55
C ILE A 27 -10.45 4.21 -15.34
N LYS A 28 -11.05 3.80 -16.48
CA LYS A 28 -11.95 4.68 -17.26
C LYS A 28 -13.18 5.10 -16.46
N TRP A 29 -13.74 4.21 -15.65
CA TRP A 29 -14.85 4.55 -14.75
C TRP A 29 -14.42 5.60 -13.73
N PHE A 30 -13.29 5.38 -13.05
CA PHE A 30 -12.77 6.31 -12.03
C PHE A 30 -12.47 7.70 -12.60
N ASN A 31 -11.94 7.79 -13.82
CA ASN A 31 -11.65 9.06 -14.49
C ASN A 31 -12.89 9.84 -14.93
N ARG A 32 -14.08 9.21 -14.99
CA ARG A 32 -15.35 9.88 -15.32
C ARG A 32 -16.07 10.45 -14.11
N LEU A 33 -15.60 10.17 -12.89
CA LEU A 33 -16.20 10.70 -11.68
C LEU A 33 -16.04 12.23 -11.61
N GLN A 34 -17.09 12.93 -11.20
CA GLN A 34 -17.02 14.35 -10.93
C GLN A 34 -16.16 14.58 -9.68
N ARG A 35 -15.16 15.47 -9.81
CA ARG A 35 -14.23 15.79 -8.73
C ARG A 35 -14.53 17.17 -8.17
N PRO A 36 -14.45 17.36 -6.84
CA PRO A 36 -14.65 18.67 -6.25
C PRO A 36 -13.46 19.58 -6.54
N ARG A 37 -13.73 20.89 -6.68
CA ARG A 37 -12.73 21.90 -7.08
C ARG A 37 -11.55 22.08 -6.11
N TRP A 38 -11.69 21.64 -4.86
CA TRP A 38 -10.63 21.74 -3.84
C TRP A 38 -9.56 20.65 -3.98
N LEU A 39 -9.78 19.63 -4.81
CA LEU A 39 -8.85 18.51 -5.03
C LEU A 39 -7.72 18.91 -6.00
N VAL A 40 -6.97 19.96 -5.68
CA VAL A 40 -5.90 20.50 -6.55
C VAL A 40 -4.62 19.65 -6.56
N PHE A 41 -4.43 18.77 -5.58
CA PHE A 41 -3.20 18.02 -5.37
C PHE A 41 -3.23 16.58 -5.91
N GLU A 42 -4.15 16.25 -6.82
CA GLU A 42 -4.29 14.88 -7.36
C GLU A 42 -2.99 14.34 -7.96
N ARG A 43 -2.21 15.20 -8.64
CA ARG A 43 -0.91 14.83 -9.22
C ARG A 43 0.17 14.56 -8.16
N ALA A 44 0.01 15.09 -6.95
CA ALA A 44 0.93 14.86 -5.84
C ALA A 44 0.61 13.58 -5.05
N ILE A 45 -0.60 13.02 -5.20
CA ILE A 45 -1.03 11.80 -4.49
C ILE A 45 -0.01 10.65 -4.64
N PRO A 46 0.52 10.33 -5.85
CA PRO A 46 1.52 9.26 -6.00
C PRO A 46 2.81 9.51 -5.20
N LEU A 47 3.26 10.77 -5.14
CA LEU A 47 4.46 11.15 -4.40
C LEU A 47 4.23 11.02 -2.88
N ILE A 48 3.08 11.52 -2.40
CA ILE A 48 2.69 11.43 -0.99
C ILE A 48 2.65 9.96 -0.55
N TRP A 49 2.00 9.10 -1.33
CA TRP A 49 1.94 7.67 -1.01
C TRP A 49 3.30 7.00 -1.04
N THR A 50 4.17 7.37 -1.98
CA THR A 50 5.55 6.84 -2.04
C THR A 50 6.30 7.16 -0.74
N VAL A 51 6.21 8.39 -0.25
CA VAL A 51 6.82 8.79 1.04
C VAL A 51 6.23 7.98 2.19
N ILE A 52 4.90 7.84 2.26
CA ILE A 52 4.22 7.06 3.30
C ILE A 52 4.68 5.60 3.29
N PHE A 53 4.76 4.96 2.12
CA PHE A 53 5.19 3.56 2.01
C PHE A 53 6.66 3.37 2.36
N ILE A 54 7.54 4.32 2.02
CA ILE A 54 8.94 4.30 2.48
C ILE A 54 8.99 4.39 4.01
N CYS A 55 8.25 5.31 4.61
CA CYS A 55 8.20 5.44 6.07
C CYS A 55 7.64 4.17 6.73
N ALA A 56 6.60 3.56 6.17
CA ALA A 56 6.02 2.32 6.68
C ALA A 56 7.01 1.15 6.60
N ALA A 57 7.68 0.97 5.46
CA ALA A 57 8.71 -0.06 5.30
C ALA A 57 9.88 0.16 6.26
N TRP A 58 10.32 1.41 6.43
CA TRP A 58 11.39 1.74 7.35
C TRP A 58 11.01 1.49 8.82
N SER A 59 9.78 1.83 9.20
CA SER A 59 9.22 1.51 10.51
C SER A 59 9.19 0.01 10.76
N ALA A 60 8.78 -0.79 9.77
CA ALA A 60 8.77 -2.25 9.86
C ALA A 60 10.18 -2.83 10.03
N ILE A 61 11.19 -2.28 9.34
CA ILE A 61 12.60 -2.66 9.50
C ILE A 61 13.06 -2.41 10.95
N ILE A 62 12.80 -1.22 11.50
CA ILE A 62 13.17 -0.88 12.88
C ILE A 62 12.50 -1.83 13.88
N VAL A 63 11.21 -2.13 13.69
CA VAL A 63 10.46 -3.05 14.56
C VAL A 63 11.06 -4.45 14.49
N TRP A 64 11.41 -4.93 13.29
CA TRP A 64 12.04 -6.23 13.11
C TRP A 64 13.42 -6.31 13.77
N GLU A 65 14.24 -5.28 13.61
CA GLU A 65 15.62 -5.25 14.12
C GLU A 65 15.70 -5.11 15.65
N LYS A 66 14.66 -4.56 16.29
CA LYS A 66 14.61 -4.42 17.75
C LYS A 66 14.58 -5.77 18.47
N GLU A 67 13.82 -6.73 17.97
CA GLU A 67 13.71 -8.06 18.58
C GLU A 67 13.40 -9.13 17.52
N PRO A 68 14.42 -9.54 16.73
CA PRO A 68 14.21 -10.40 15.57
C PRO A 68 13.77 -11.80 15.99
N GLY A 69 12.78 -12.34 15.28
CA GLY A 69 12.37 -13.75 15.43
C GLY A 69 11.48 -14.08 16.63
N THR A 70 11.06 -13.09 17.42
CA THR A 70 10.06 -13.31 18.50
C THR A 70 8.64 -13.39 17.97
N GLN A 71 7.76 -14.08 18.70
CA GLN A 71 6.36 -14.21 18.33
C GLN A 71 5.65 -12.84 18.25
N GLU A 72 5.97 -11.92 19.16
CA GLU A 72 5.43 -10.55 19.11
C GLU A 72 5.84 -9.81 17.85
N THR A 73 7.11 -9.87 17.46
CA THR A 73 7.61 -9.22 16.25
C THR A 73 6.95 -9.81 15.01
N TRP A 74 6.78 -11.13 14.94
CA TRP A 74 6.03 -11.77 13.85
C TRP A 74 4.56 -11.32 13.78
N LEU A 75 3.89 -11.18 14.93
CA LEU A 75 2.53 -10.65 14.98
C LEU A 75 2.48 -9.20 14.44
N ARG A 76 3.41 -8.34 14.86
CA ARG A 76 3.53 -6.97 14.35
C ARG A 76 3.77 -6.95 12.84
N MET A 77 4.65 -7.81 12.32
CA MET A 77 4.88 -7.92 10.88
C MET A 77 3.65 -8.40 10.12
N GLY A 78 2.87 -9.34 10.69
CA GLY A 78 1.58 -9.74 10.14
C GLY A 78 0.59 -8.57 10.06
N LEU A 79 0.54 -7.73 11.10
CA LEU A 79 -0.29 -6.51 11.10
C LEU A 79 0.18 -5.47 10.08
N TYR A 80 1.49 -5.28 9.92
CA TYR A 80 2.05 -4.43 8.87
C TYR A 80 1.63 -4.92 7.48
N LEU A 81 1.76 -6.22 7.22
CA LEU A 81 1.37 -6.83 5.96
C LEU A 81 -0.14 -6.69 5.70
N LEU A 82 -0.97 -6.95 6.71
CA LEU A 82 -2.43 -6.79 6.61
C LEU A 82 -2.79 -5.34 6.29
N LEU A 83 -2.20 -4.39 7.01
CA LEU A 83 -2.41 -2.96 6.77
C LEU A 83 -2.05 -2.57 5.34
N GLU A 84 -0.91 -3.05 4.84
CA GLU A 84 -0.46 -2.79 3.48
C GLU A 84 -1.44 -3.36 2.44
N ILE A 85 -1.87 -4.61 2.61
CA ILE A 85 -2.84 -5.26 1.72
C ILE A 85 -4.17 -4.50 1.71
N VAL A 86 -4.71 -4.15 2.88
CA VAL A 86 -5.97 -3.40 2.98
C VAL A 86 -5.85 -2.04 2.28
N THR A 87 -4.74 -1.33 2.54
CA THR A 87 -4.50 0.00 1.95
C THR A 87 -4.36 -0.06 0.44
N MET A 88 -3.56 -0.99 -0.07
CA MET A 88 -3.29 -1.12 -1.51
C MET A 88 -4.49 -1.69 -2.28
N SER A 89 -5.25 -2.61 -1.67
CA SER A 89 -6.43 -3.21 -2.30
C SER A 89 -7.59 -2.22 -2.45
N TYR A 90 -7.67 -1.19 -1.61
CA TYR A 90 -8.76 -0.20 -1.65
C TYR A 90 -9.02 0.34 -3.06
N THR A 91 -7.98 0.82 -3.75
CA THR A 91 -8.12 1.41 -5.10
C THR A 91 -8.63 0.39 -6.10
N SER A 92 -8.08 -0.83 -6.08
CA SER A 92 -8.48 -1.92 -6.98
C SER A 92 -9.92 -2.36 -6.72
N VAL A 93 -10.29 -2.58 -5.45
CA VAL A 93 -11.65 -2.99 -5.06
C VAL A 93 -12.65 -1.91 -5.43
N MET A 94 -12.41 -0.66 -5.05
CA MET A 94 -13.27 0.49 -5.37
C MET A 94 -13.49 0.62 -6.89
N CYS A 95 -12.43 0.51 -7.70
CA CYS A 95 -12.53 0.59 -9.15
C CYS A 95 -13.29 -0.61 -9.74
N LYS A 96 -13.04 -1.82 -9.23
CA LYS A 96 -13.66 -3.06 -9.71
C LYS A 96 -15.16 -3.13 -9.40
N VAL A 97 -15.57 -2.75 -8.18
CA VAL A 97 -16.99 -2.74 -7.78
C VAL A 97 -17.71 -1.46 -8.21
N ARG A 98 -16.97 -0.45 -8.72
CA ARG A 98 -17.50 0.84 -9.17
C ARG A 98 -18.35 1.54 -8.11
N SER A 99 -17.91 1.47 -6.86
CA SER A 99 -18.61 2.03 -5.69
C SER A 99 -17.64 2.82 -4.83
N LEU A 100 -18.06 4.02 -4.41
CA LEU A 100 -17.31 4.88 -3.49
C LEU A 100 -17.59 4.57 -2.00
N LYS A 101 -18.46 3.58 -1.72
CA LYS A 101 -18.88 3.18 -0.37
C LYS A 101 -18.16 1.93 0.16
N VAL A 102 -17.09 1.50 -0.52
CA VAL A 102 -16.27 0.34 -0.16
C VAL A 102 -15.48 0.63 1.11
#